data_AF-A0A957C0N5-F1
#
_entry.id   AF-A0A957C0N5-F1
#
_cell.length_a   1.000
_cell.length_b   1.000
_cell.length_c   1.000
_cell.angle_alpha   90.00
_cell.angle_beta   90.00
_cell.angle_gamma   90.00
#
_symmetry.space_group_name_H-M   'P 1'
#
loop_
_entity.id
_entity.type
_entity.pdbx_description
1 polymer ?
#
loop_
_entity_poly.entity_id
_entity_poly.type
_entity_poly.pdbx_seq_one_letter_code
_entity_poly.pdbx_strand_id
1 'polypeptide(L)'
;MMAAHFLLDHPALAAVAERVTIPTQTTLFQEGQQAEYAYTLISGTCLLSQKMIPSGTAKANDLLDELAILGDIPHTQRAITSTECTFLRWRLAELRQQEAFNEAARQILAHRLQQSETRLNELQAPIHHIEPGAQLEPGPFSFPNSTIIFTFCDAKLELDLPQGVSRTGNTMLIAFADFPHSHYANQPDWRFGYRETTFFVPVRVGRILGLYVPYIYSGAYEPILLGREIYGFPKQLGETAITQTSASLMVRHEAYLTLAWEDAQTSSESRIVGAMGRSFGAPGTLTSAAFSVGDVLTQAINLPIYRHINVFNHKRIAGTTTRESQRTYDVEQLTQAVFSIPHWHSIERLQQAALQIQSPSLYGWDLRLRDAYRTRLDVRLSTGRTVRNYKADS
;
A
#
# COMPACT_ATOMS: atom_id res chain seq x y z
N MET A 1 -6.47 -15.57 3.16
CA MET A 1 -7.59 -15.60 2.20
C MET A 1 -7.30 -16.46 0.96
N MET A 2 -6.10 -16.40 0.35
CA MET A 2 -5.72 -17.28 -0.78
C MET A 2 -5.94 -18.78 -0.51
N ALA A 3 -5.48 -19.30 0.64
CA ALA A 3 -5.57 -20.73 0.93
C ALA A 3 -7.01 -21.26 1.05
N ALA A 4 -7.90 -20.48 1.65
CA ALA A 4 -9.29 -20.89 1.84
C ALA A 4 -10.04 -20.99 0.51
N HIS A 5 -9.91 -19.97 -0.35
CA HIS A 5 -10.50 -20.01 -1.70
C HIS A 5 -10.01 -21.23 -2.48
N PHE A 6 -8.71 -21.50 -2.44
CA PHE A 6 -8.17 -22.67 -3.13
C PHE A 6 -8.82 -24.00 -2.67
N LEU A 7 -8.98 -24.20 -1.36
CA LEU A 7 -9.62 -25.41 -0.83
C LEU A 7 -11.10 -25.51 -1.20
N LEU A 8 -11.80 -24.38 -1.25
CA LEU A 8 -13.23 -24.30 -1.56
C LEU A 8 -13.53 -24.46 -3.05
N ASP A 9 -12.71 -23.84 -3.91
CA ASP A 9 -12.97 -23.70 -5.33
C ASP A 9 -12.45 -24.91 -6.13
N HIS A 10 -11.58 -25.74 -5.54
CA HIS A 10 -11.06 -26.93 -6.20
C HIS A 10 -12.02 -28.13 -6.00
N PRO A 11 -12.71 -28.63 -7.05
CA PRO A 11 -13.78 -29.62 -6.90
C PRO A 11 -13.34 -30.92 -6.21
N ALA A 12 -12.12 -31.38 -6.51
CA ALA A 12 -11.56 -32.59 -5.90
C ALA A 12 -11.29 -32.43 -4.39
N LEU A 13 -10.93 -31.23 -3.94
CA LEU A 13 -10.66 -30.97 -2.52
C LEU A 13 -11.98 -30.76 -1.78
N ALA A 14 -12.92 -30.03 -2.38
CA ALA A 14 -14.26 -29.86 -1.82
C ALA A 14 -15.01 -31.20 -1.64
N ALA A 15 -14.82 -32.15 -2.55
CA ALA A 15 -15.48 -33.46 -2.49
C ALA A 15 -15.07 -34.33 -1.29
N VAL A 16 -13.87 -34.12 -0.74
CA VAL A 16 -13.37 -34.84 0.45
C VAL A 16 -13.54 -34.04 1.74
N ALA A 17 -14.24 -32.90 1.69
CA ALA A 17 -14.54 -32.09 2.85
C ALA A 17 -15.76 -32.63 3.60
N GLU A 18 -15.69 -32.68 4.93
CA GLU A 18 -16.84 -32.91 5.79
C GLU A 18 -17.39 -31.57 6.29
N ARG A 19 -18.70 -31.36 6.16
CA ARG A 19 -19.35 -30.21 6.77
C ARG A 19 -19.69 -30.52 8.23
N VAL A 20 -19.14 -29.75 9.16
CA VAL A 20 -19.37 -29.92 10.60
C VAL A 20 -19.92 -28.65 11.21
N THR A 21 -20.88 -28.79 12.13
CA THR A 21 -21.41 -27.68 12.92
C THR A 21 -20.95 -27.87 14.36
N ILE A 22 -20.31 -26.84 14.91
CA ILE A 22 -19.65 -26.87 16.20
C ILE A 22 -20.29 -25.81 17.10
N PRO A 23 -20.80 -26.19 18.29
CA PRO A 23 -21.46 -25.26 19.21
C PRO A 23 -20.53 -24.13 19.66
N THR A 24 -21.12 -23.05 20.19
CA THR A 24 -20.38 -21.96 20.84
C THR A 24 -19.54 -22.47 22.01
N GLN A 25 -18.44 -21.76 22.31
CA GLN A 25 -17.48 -22.04 23.38
C GLN A 25 -16.75 -23.39 23.26
N THR A 26 -16.68 -23.96 22.06
CA THR A 26 -15.94 -25.20 21.79
C THR A 26 -14.53 -24.87 21.34
N THR A 27 -13.52 -25.47 21.97
CA THR A 27 -12.14 -25.37 21.50
C THR A 27 -11.91 -26.35 20.35
N LEU A 28 -11.50 -25.85 19.19
CA LEU A 28 -11.23 -26.66 18.00
C LEU A 28 -9.87 -27.36 18.10
N PHE A 29 -8.86 -26.61 18.53
CA PHE A 29 -7.49 -27.07 18.74
C PHE A 29 -6.77 -26.13 19.71
N GLN A 30 -5.72 -26.66 20.35
CA GLN A 30 -4.84 -25.92 21.25
C GLN A 30 -3.52 -25.56 20.56
N GLU A 31 -2.87 -24.47 20.99
CA GLU A 31 -1.51 -24.16 20.58
C GLU A 31 -0.56 -25.31 20.99
N GLY A 32 0.32 -25.72 20.08
CA GLY A 32 1.24 -26.83 20.24
C GLY A 32 0.65 -28.22 19.98
N GLN A 33 -0.66 -28.34 19.74
CA GLN A 33 -1.29 -29.59 19.33
C GLN A 33 -0.94 -29.91 17.87
N GLN A 34 -0.63 -31.17 17.55
CA GLN A 34 -0.41 -31.56 16.15
C GLN A 34 -1.67 -31.32 15.32
N ALA A 35 -1.51 -30.72 14.14
CA ALA A 35 -2.62 -30.48 13.24
C ALA A 35 -3.08 -31.80 12.59
N GLU A 36 -4.28 -32.26 12.95
CA GLU A 36 -4.92 -33.44 12.33
C GLU A 36 -5.93 -33.06 11.25
N TYR A 37 -6.50 -31.85 11.36
CA TYR A 37 -7.57 -31.37 10.49
C TYR A 37 -7.30 -29.96 9.98
N ALA A 38 -7.71 -29.69 8.75
CA ALA A 38 -7.87 -28.34 8.22
C ALA A 38 -9.31 -27.87 8.40
N TYR A 39 -9.50 -26.61 8.78
CA TYR A 39 -10.82 -26.01 9.01
C TYR A 39 -10.98 -24.71 8.22
N THR A 40 -11.95 -24.67 7.32
CA THR A 40 -12.41 -23.43 6.69
C THR A 40 -13.77 -23.05 7.26
N LEU A 41 -13.86 -21.86 7.85
CA LEU A 41 -15.10 -21.36 8.46
C LEU A 41 -16.11 -20.97 7.38
N ILE A 42 -17.32 -21.52 7.41
CA ILE A 42 -18.41 -21.20 6.47
C ILE A 42 -19.34 -20.13 7.06
N SER A 43 -19.67 -20.26 8.35
CA SER A 43 -20.52 -19.31 9.07
C SER A 43 -20.18 -19.33 10.56
N GLY A 44 -20.41 -18.21 11.24
CA GLY A 44 -20.08 -18.02 12.66
C GLY A 44 -18.80 -17.18 12.85
N THR A 45 -18.21 -17.26 14.03
CA THR A 45 -17.00 -16.52 14.42
C THR A 45 -16.20 -17.34 15.41
N CYS A 46 -14.87 -17.34 15.24
CA CYS A 46 -13.95 -17.94 16.20
C CYS A 46 -13.03 -16.88 16.80
N LEU A 47 -12.74 -17.01 18.09
CA LEU A 47 -11.68 -16.27 18.76
C LEU A 47 -10.36 -17.04 18.57
N LEU A 48 -9.32 -16.31 18.20
CA LEU A 48 -7.96 -16.82 18.07
C LEU A 48 -7.11 -16.22 19.18
N SER A 49 -6.22 -17.04 19.75
CA SER A 49 -5.26 -16.59 20.77
C SER A 49 -3.94 -17.32 20.66
N GLN A 50 -2.85 -16.64 20.98
CA GLN A 50 -1.50 -17.21 21.04
C GLN A 50 -0.90 -16.89 22.41
N LYS A 51 -0.36 -17.90 23.11
CA LYS A 51 0.14 -17.79 24.48
C LYS A 51 -0.88 -17.14 25.43
N MET A 52 -2.15 -17.51 25.28
CA MET A 52 -3.30 -16.94 26.00
C MET A 52 -3.57 -15.45 25.73
N ILE A 53 -2.85 -14.81 24.81
CA ILE A 53 -3.08 -13.44 24.37
C ILE A 53 -4.04 -13.49 23.17
N PRO A 54 -5.18 -12.77 23.19
CA PRO A 54 -6.05 -12.66 22.03
C PRO A 54 -5.27 -12.18 20.81
N SER A 55 -5.29 -12.95 19.71
CA SER A 55 -4.59 -12.64 18.46
C SER A 55 -5.53 -12.16 17.36
N GLY A 56 -6.83 -12.44 17.47
CA GLY A 56 -7.83 -11.94 16.53
C GLY A 56 -9.13 -12.74 16.50
N THR A 57 -9.92 -12.55 15.46
CA THR A 57 -11.16 -13.30 15.20
C THR A 57 -11.19 -13.82 13.77
N ALA A 58 -11.53 -15.09 13.57
CA ALA A 58 -11.77 -15.66 12.25
C ALA A 58 -13.24 -15.49 11.85
N LYS A 59 -13.49 -15.22 10.56
CA LYS A 59 -14.80 -15.01 9.93
C LYS A 59 -15.03 -16.00 8.79
N ALA A 60 -16.23 -15.98 8.22
CA ALA A 60 -16.56 -16.81 7.05
C ALA A 60 -15.49 -16.68 5.96
N ASN A 61 -15.14 -17.82 5.36
CA ASN A 61 -14.07 -18.06 4.40
C ASN A 61 -12.63 -17.95 4.94
N ASP A 62 -12.41 -17.85 6.26
CA ASP A 62 -11.06 -17.97 6.81
C ASP A 62 -10.64 -19.44 6.98
N LEU A 63 -9.40 -19.74 6.59
CA LEU A 63 -8.70 -20.98 6.93
C LEU A 63 -8.05 -20.79 8.30
N LEU A 64 -8.41 -21.63 9.28
CA LEU A 64 -7.88 -21.51 10.63
C LEU A 64 -6.46 -22.06 10.71
N ASP A 65 -5.53 -21.26 11.24
CA ASP A 65 -4.12 -21.66 11.44
C ASP A 65 -3.45 -22.24 10.19
N GLU A 66 -3.52 -21.46 9.11
CA GLU A 66 -2.97 -21.75 7.79
C GLU A 66 -1.53 -22.31 7.84
N LEU A 67 -0.65 -21.79 8.71
CA LEU A 67 0.74 -22.24 8.81
C LEU A 67 0.86 -23.68 9.32
N ALA A 68 0.07 -24.07 10.32
CA ALA A 68 0.06 -25.43 10.83
C ALA A 68 -0.43 -26.42 9.77
N ILE A 69 -1.49 -26.04 9.05
CA ILE A 69 -2.11 -26.85 8.01
C ILE A 69 -1.15 -27.09 6.84
N LEU A 70 -0.58 -26.00 6.30
CA LEU A 70 0.25 -26.05 5.10
C LEU A 70 1.67 -26.55 5.40
N GLY A 71 2.23 -26.18 6.55
CA GLY A 71 3.62 -26.45 6.91
C GLY A 71 3.89 -27.76 7.63
N ASP A 72 2.84 -28.53 7.96
CA ASP A 72 2.93 -29.75 8.78
C ASP A 72 3.62 -29.53 10.13
N ILE A 73 3.25 -28.43 10.78
CA ILE A 73 3.72 -28.09 12.12
C ILE A 73 2.57 -28.13 13.11
N PRO A 74 2.84 -28.22 14.42
CA PRO A 74 1.81 -28.05 15.43
C PRO A 74 1.09 -26.70 15.30
N HIS A 75 -0.15 -26.64 15.79
CA HIS A 75 -0.95 -25.44 15.82
C HIS A 75 -0.21 -24.28 16.48
N THR A 76 -0.13 -23.15 15.80
CA THR A 76 0.60 -21.95 16.26
C THR A 76 -0.25 -21.05 17.16
N GLN A 77 -1.54 -21.35 17.24
CA GLN A 77 -2.53 -20.62 18.01
C GLN A 77 -3.65 -21.56 18.49
N ARG A 78 -4.43 -21.10 19.46
CA ARG A 78 -5.66 -21.74 19.93
C ARG A 78 -6.87 -21.11 19.24
N ALA A 79 -7.84 -21.94 18.84
CA ALA A 79 -9.11 -21.48 18.26
C ALA A 79 -10.32 -21.95 19.08
N ILE A 80 -11.22 -21.01 19.41
CA ILE A 80 -12.46 -21.26 20.15
C ILE A 80 -13.64 -20.65 19.39
N THR A 81 -14.74 -21.37 19.22
CA THR A 81 -15.97 -20.82 18.63
C THR A 81 -16.60 -19.79 19.58
N SER A 82 -16.84 -18.55 19.15
CA SER A 82 -17.59 -17.55 19.94
C SER A 82 -19.09 -17.57 19.68
N THR A 83 -19.48 -18.14 18.54
CA THR A 83 -20.87 -18.39 18.13
C THR A 83 -20.97 -19.84 17.69
N GLU A 84 -22.17 -20.32 17.36
CA GLU A 84 -22.26 -21.58 16.61
C GLU A 84 -21.58 -21.40 15.25
N CYS A 85 -20.65 -22.29 14.93
CA CYS A 85 -19.86 -22.21 13.71
C CYS A 85 -20.10 -23.42 12.82
N THR A 86 -20.22 -23.19 11.52
CA THR A 86 -20.19 -24.25 10.51
C THR A 86 -18.86 -24.21 9.78
N PHE A 87 -18.21 -25.36 9.63
CA PHE A 87 -16.93 -25.50 8.93
C PHE A 87 -17.03 -26.49 7.79
N LEU A 88 -16.15 -26.33 6.82
CA LEU A 88 -15.63 -27.46 6.06
C LEU A 88 -14.36 -27.95 6.74
N ARG A 89 -14.28 -29.26 6.96
CA ARG A 89 -13.22 -29.94 7.67
C ARG A 89 -12.61 -31.01 6.77
N TRP A 90 -11.29 -31.04 6.69
CA TRP A 90 -10.53 -32.09 6.00
C TRP A 90 -9.60 -32.80 6.97
N ARG A 91 -9.45 -34.11 6.83
CA ARG A 91 -8.34 -34.83 7.46
C ARG A 91 -7.06 -34.51 6.72
N LEU A 92 -6.04 -34.00 7.42
CA LEU A 92 -4.79 -33.59 6.79
C LEU A 92 -4.06 -34.75 6.12
N ALA A 93 -4.14 -35.96 6.68
CA ALA A 93 -3.55 -37.15 6.09
C ALA A 93 -4.13 -37.48 4.70
N GLU A 94 -5.42 -37.26 4.49
CA GLU A 94 -6.11 -37.48 3.21
C GLU A 94 -5.89 -36.31 2.26
N LEU A 95 -5.95 -35.08 2.77
CA LEU A 95 -5.75 -33.86 1.99
C LEU A 95 -4.34 -33.80 1.38
N ARG A 96 -3.32 -34.22 2.12
CA ARG A 96 -1.92 -34.28 1.64
C ARG A 96 -1.66 -35.34 0.58
N GLN A 97 -2.55 -36.32 0.41
CA GLN A 97 -2.46 -37.26 -0.70
C GLN A 97 -2.92 -36.62 -2.02
N GLN A 98 -3.57 -35.45 -1.97
CA GLN A 98 -4.02 -34.73 -3.15
C GLN A 98 -2.90 -33.86 -3.70
N GLU A 99 -2.47 -34.13 -4.94
CA GLU A 99 -1.41 -33.37 -5.61
C GLU A 99 -1.73 -31.86 -5.70
N ALA A 100 -3.00 -31.54 -6.01
CA ALA A 100 -3.47 -30.16 -6.08
C ALA A 100 -3.26 -29.39 -4.77
N PHE A 101 -3.51 -30.05 -3.62
CA PHE A 101 -3.28 -29.44 -2.31
C PHE A 101 -1.79 -29.16 -2.08
N ASN A 102 -0.93 -30.13 -2.37
CA ASN A 102 0.51 -29.97 -2.16
C ASN A 102 1.09 -28.85 -3.02
N GLU A 103 0.64 -28.72 -4.27
CA GLU A 103 1.09 -27.65 -5.15
C GLU A 103 0.67 -26.27 -4.63
N ALA A 104 -0.61 -26.11 -4.27
CA ALA A 104 -1.08 -24.85 -3.70
C ALA A 104 -0.40 -24.53 -2.36
N ALA A 105 -0.22 -25.53 -1.49
CA ALA A 105 0.49 -25.37 -0.22
C ALA A 105 1.91 -24.85 -0.45
N ARG A 106 2.65 -25.42 -1.41
CA ARG A 106 3.99 -24.95 -1.80
C ARG A 106 3.97 -23.51 -2.29
N GLN A 107 3.05 -23.16 -3.19
CA GLN A 107 2.94 -21.80 -3.72
C GLN A 107 2.62 -20.77 -2.64
N ILE A 108 1.69 -21.10 -1.74
CA ILE A 108 1.29 -20.23 -0.63
C ILE A 108 2.46 -20.08 0.36
N LEU A 109 3.11 -21.17 0.77
CA LEU A 109 4.25 -21.12 1.67
C LEU A 109 5.44 -20.35 1.07
N ALA A 110 5.75 -20.58 -0.21
CA ALA A 110 6.80 -19.83 -0.91
C ALA A 110 6.49 -18.33 -0.93
N HIS A 111 5.23 -17.96 -1.20
CA HIS A 111 4.80 -16.56 -1.17
C HIS A 111 4.94 -15.95 0.24
N ARG A 112 4.52 -16.66 1.28
CA ARG A 112 4.64 -16.23 2.68
C ARG A 112 6.09 -16.07 3.12
N LEU A 113 6.95 -17.01 2.73
CA LEU A 113 8.38 -16.94 3.00
C LEU A 113 8.98 -15.70 2.36
N GLN A 114 8.72 -15.49 1.07
CA GLN A 114 9.18 -14.30 0.34
C GLN A 114 8.68 -12.99 0.99
N GLN A 115 7.43 -12.93 1.43
CA GLN A 115 6.89 -11.77 2.16
C GLN A 115 7.62 -11.55 3.50
N SER A 116 7.90 -12.62 4.23
CA SER A 116 8.57 -12.57 5.53
C SER A 116 10.03 -12.15 5.37
N GLU A 117 10.73 -12.70 4.38
CA GLU A 117 12.09 -12.28 4.01
C GLU A 117 12.12 -10.81 3.58
N THR A 118 11.16 -10.36 2.77
CA THR A 118 11.06 -8.95 2.38
C THR A 118 10.90 -8.06 3.61
N ARG A 119 9.97 -8.41 4.51
CA ARG A 119 9.75 -7.64 5.75
C ARG A 119 10.97 -7.67 6.67
N LEU A 120 11.64 -8.81 6.78
CA LEU A 120 12.85 -8.94 7.58
C LEU A 120 13.98 -8.10 6.98
N ASN A 121 14.14 -8.11 5.66
CA ASN A 121 15.10 -7.26 4.94
C ASN A 121 14.76 -5.77 5.09
N GLU A 122 13.49 -5.37 5.11
CA GLU A 122 13.08 -3.99 5.39
C GLU A 122 13.44 -3.58 6.83
N LEU A 123 13.22 -4.46 7.80
CA LEU A 123 13.54 -4.20 9.22
C LEU A 123 15.03 -4.24 9.52
N GLN A 124 15.79 -5.05 8.78
CA GLN A 124 17.23 -5.18 8.89
C GLN A 124 18.00 -4.29 7.91
N ALA A 125 17.31 -3.60 7.00
CA ALA A 125 17.94 -2.68 6.07
C ALA A 125 18.77 -1.69 6.90
N PRO A 126 20.07 -1.55 6.60
CA PRO A 126 20.91 -0.63 7.34
C PRO A 126 20.31 0.76 7.25
N ILE A 127 20.14 1.41 8.39
CA ILE A 127 19.84 2.84 8.41
C ILE A 127 21.16 3.53 8.12
N HIS A 128 21.31 4.11 6.93
CA HIS A 128 22.59 4.67 6.49
C HIS A 128 22.99 5.96 7.23
N HIS A 129 22.05 6.56 7.97
CA HIS A 129 22.19 7.87 8.63
C HIS A 129 22.07 7.77 10.17
N ILE A 130 22.81 6.85 10.79
CA ILE A 130 22.79 6.61 12.24
C ILE A 130 23.86 7.36 13.04
N GLU A 131 24.90 7.86 12.39
CA GLU A 131 26.00 8.51 13.07
C GLU A 131 25.66 9.96 13.46
N PRO A 132 26.02 10.42 14.67
CA PRO A 132 25.88 11.83 15.04
C PRO A 132 26.60 12.73 14.02
N GLY A 133 25.85 13.63 13.39
CA GLY A 133 26.38 14.53 12.35
C GLY A 133 26.30 13.99 10.92
N ALA A 134 25.74 12.79 10.70
CA ALA A 134 25.44 12.31 9.35
C ALA A 134 24.60 13.34 8.59
N GLN A 135 25.08 13.75 7.42
CA GLN A 135 24.37 14.69 6.56
C GLN A 135 23.39 13.94 5.68
N LEU A 136 22.12 14.34 5.72
CA LEU A 136 21.13 13.84 4.78
C LEU A 136 21.40 14.45 3.40
N GLU A 137 21.85 13.64 2.46
CA GLU A 137 22.02 14.07 1.08
C GLU A 137 20.64 14.26 0.44
N PRO A 138 20.35 15.41 -0.20
CA PRO A 138 19.21 15.48 -1.12
C PRO A 138 19.47 14.53 -2.29
N GLY A 139 18.40 14.03 -2.93
CA GLY A 139 18.51 13.05 -4.01
C GLY A 139 19.30 13.52 -5.26
N PRO A 140 19.04 12.96 -6.45
CA PRO A 140 17.84 12.23 -6.79
C PRO A 140 17.84 10.80 -6.27
N PHE A 141 16.66 10.35 -5.85
CA PHE A 141 16.43 8.96 -5.45
C PHE A 141 15.89 8.18 -6.64
N SER A 142 16.33 6.94 -6.77
CA SER A 142 15.89 5.98 -7.77
C SER A 142 15.14 4.85 -7.09
N PHE A 143 14.00 4.47 -7.67
CA PHE A 143 13.13 3.40 -7.22
C PHE A 143 12.88 2.45 -8.40
N PRO A 144 13.87 1.63 -8.76
CA PRO A 144 13.73 0.70 -9.87
C PRO A 144 12.70 -0.38 -9.51
N ASN A 145 11.98 -0.85 -10.52
CA ASN A 145 11.14 -2.03 -10.40
C ASN A 145 10.07 -1.95 -9.30
N SER A 146 9.54 -0.74 -9.07
CA SER A 146 8.54 -0.46 -8.04
C SER A 146 7.18 -1.01 -8.46
N THR A 147 6.43 -1.56 -7.51
CA THR A 147 5.02 -1.88 -7.72
C THR A 147 4.18 -0.78 -7.12
N ILE A 148 3.29 -0.15 -7.90
CA ILE A 148 2.40 0.90 -7.42
C ILE A 148 0.97 0.60 -7.84
N ILE A 149 0.06 0.58 -6.86
CA ILE A 149 -1.38 0.53 -7.08
C ILE A 149 -1.94 1.93 -6.94
N PHE A 150 -2.33 2.52 -8.08
CA PHE A 150 -2.96 3.84 -8.15
C PHE A 150 -4.48 3.71 -8.07
N THR A 151 -5.08 4.41 -7.12
CA THR A 151 -6.51 4.37 -6.81
C THR A 151 -7.09 5.77 -6.98
N PHE A 152 -7.91 5.98 -8.01
CA PHE A 152 -8.52 7.26 -8.34
C PHE A 152 -9.90 7.36 -7.69
N CYS A 153 -10.08 8.32 -6.79
CA CYS A 153 -11.30 8.52 -6.04
C CYS A 153 -11.94 9.87 -6.35
N ASP A 154 -13.26 9.91 -6.40
CA ASP A 154 -14.02 11.11 -6.03
C ASP A 154 -13.87 11.37 -4.55
N ALA A 155 -13.73 12.64 -4.18
CA ALA A 155 -13.48 13.04 -2.80
C ALA A 155 -14.00 14.45 -2.50
N LYS A 156 -14.87 14.55 -1.49
CA LYS A 156 -15.25 15.82 -0.88
C LYS A 156 -14.30 16.09 0.29
N LEU A 157 -13.18 16.72 -0.04
CA LEU A 157 -12.14 17.01 0.93
C LEU A 157 -12.27 18.44 1.46
N GLU A 158 -12.21 18.59 2.78
CA GLU A 158 -11.85 19.86 3.41
C GLU A 158 -10.39 19.75 3.83
N LEU A 159 -9.50 20.45 3.12
CA LEU A 159 -8.08 20.44 3.39
C LEU A 159 -7.59 21.88 3.56
N ASP A 160 -6.82 22.09 4.62
CA ASP A 160 -6.06 23.31 4.82
C ASP A 160 -4.86 23.31 3.87
N LEU A 161 -5.03 23.94 2.70
CA LEU A 161 -3.98 24.06 1.71
C LEU A 161 -3.09 25.27 2.00
N PRO A 162 -1.76 25.17 1.80
CA PRO A 162 -0.87 26.32 1.95
C PRO A 162 -1.26 27.47 1.03
N GLN A 163 -1.00 28.70 1.47
CA GLN A 163 -1.31 29.90 0.68
C GLN A 163 -0.67 29.84 -0.72
N GLY A 164 -1.47 30.06 -1.76
CA GLY A 164 -1.05 29.99 -3.17
C GLY A 164 -1.17 28.61 -3.80
N VAL A 165 -1.61 27.60 -3.04
CA VAL A 165 -2.01 26.28 -3.54
C VAL A 165 -3.53 26.22 -3.63
N SER A 166 -4.05 25.80 -4.79
CA SER A 166 -5.49 25.68 -5.04
C SER A 166 -5.83 24.30 -5.58
N ARG A 167 -6.97 23.72 -5.19
CA ARG A 167 -7.41 22.42 -5.75
C ARG A 167 -7.88 22.58 -7.19
N THR A 168 -7.65 21.55 -8.00
CA THR A 168 -8.12 21.51 -9.40
C THR A 168 -9.38 20.68 -9.60
N GLY A 169 -9.93 20.09 -8.54
CA GLY A 169 -11.15 19.29 -8.59
C GLY A 169 -11.45 18.55 -7.29
N ASN A 170 -12.52 17.75 -7.33
CA ASN A 170 -13.00 16.92 -6.23
C ASN A 170 -12.50 15.48 -6.33
N THR A 171 -11.23 15.29 -6.66
CA THR A 171 -10.63 13.97 -6.77
C THR A 171 -9.46 13.81 -5.83
N MET A 172 -9.18 12.57 -5.50
CA MET A 172 -8.03 12.13 -4.73
C MET A 172 -7.38 10.95 -5.42
N LEU A 173 -6.06 10.89 -5.36
CA LEU A 173 -5.30 9.72 -5.78
C LEU A 173 -4.67 9.09 -4.54
N ILE A 174 -4.90 7.80 -4.33
CA ILE A 174 -4.25 7.02 -3.27
C ILE A 174 -3.31 6.04 -3.97
N ALA A 175 -2.05 6.01 -3.55
CA ALA A 175 -1.05 5.09 -4.08
C ALA A 175 -0.58 4.15 -2.98
N PHE A 176 -0.69 2.85 -3.20
CA PHE A 176 0.00 1.83 -2.40
C PHE A 176 1.25 1.41 -3.17
N ALA A 177 2.42 1.57 -2.59
CA ALA A 177 3.68 1.34 -3.26
C ALA A 177 4.55 0.33 -2.50
N ASP A 178 5.23 -0.51 -3.27
CA ASP A 178 6.32 -1.37 -2.84
C ASP A 178 7.60 -0.95 -3.60
N PHE A 179 8.59 -0.50 -2.84
CA PHE A 179 9.87 0.01 -3.32
C PHE A 179 11.01 -0.90 -2.84
N PRO A 180 11.25 -2.05 -3.50
CA PRO A 180 12.13 -3.09 -2.97
C PRO A 180 13.62 -2.71 -2.99
N HIS A 181 14.03 -1.74 -3.83
CA HIS A 181 15.43 -1.47 -4.14
C HIS A 181 15.73 0.03 -4.26
N SER A 182 15.15 0.83 -3.35
CA SER A 182 15.35 2.29 -3.34
C SER A 182 16.81 2.62 -3.05
N HIS A 183 17.35 3.63 -3.72
CA HIS A 183 18.73 4.07 -3.51
C HIS A 183 18.95 5.52 -3.98
N TYR A 184 20.06 6.10 -3.57
CA TYR A 184 20.57 7.34 -4.13
C TYR A 184 21.13 7.10 -5.53
N ALA A 185 20.80 7.96 -6.50
CA ALA A 185 21.26 7.77 -7.89
C ALA A 185 22.79 7.77 -8.04
N ASN A 186 23.51 8.47 -7.15
CA ASN A 186 24.98 8.50 -7.07
C ASN A 186 25.57 7.40 -6.17
N GLN A 187 24.75 6.68 -5.39
CA GLN A 187 25.21 5.63 -4.48
C GLN A 187 24.30 4.39 -4.60
N PRO A 188 24.39 3.63 -5.71
CA PRO A 188 23.47 2.50 -5.99
C PRO A 188 23.61 1.31 -5.04
N ASP A 189 24.66 1.28 -4.24
CA ASP A 189 24.90 0.25 -3.22
C ASP A 189 24.18 0.57 -1.89
N TRP A 190 23.80 1.82 -1.67
CA TRP A 190 23.04 2.25 -0.48
C TRP A 190 21.55 1.99 -0.71
N ARG A 191 21.20 0.71 -0.62
CA ARG A 191 19.86 0.23 -0.92
C ARG A 191 19.03 0.09 0.34
N PHE A 192 17.77 0.52 0.24
CA PHE A 192 16.76 0.28 1.25
C PHE A 192 15.44 -0.12 0.58
N GLY A 193 14.75 -1.08 1.19
CA GLY A 193 13.41 -1.51 0.80
C GLY A 193 12.38 -0.86 1.70
N TYR A 194 11.21 -0.49 1.16
CA TYR A 194 10.07 -0.11 1.98
C TYR A 194 8.76 -0.15 1.20
N ARG A 195 7.66 -0.23 1.95
CA ARG A 195 6.31 0.00 1.45
C ARG A 195 5.74 1.31 1.97
N GLU A 196 4.85 1.88 1.19
CA GLU A 196 4.27 3.18 1.47
C GLU A 196 2.83 3.30 0.95
N THR A 197 1.98 4.00 1.70
CA THR A 197 0.70 4.49 1.20
C THR A 197 0.71 6.01 1.16
N THR A 198 0.50 6.60 -0.01
CA THR A 198 0.54 8.05 -0.22
C THR A 198 -0.79 8.56 -0.74
N PHE A 199 -1.24 9.65 -0.12
CA PHE A 199 -2.45 10.37 -0.48
C PHE A 199 -2.06 11.60 -1.28
N PHE A 200 -2.64 11.76 -2.46
CA PHE A 200 -2.36 12.83 -3.40
C PHE A 200 -3.63 13.59 -3.73
N VAL A 201 -3.52 14.92 -3.73
CA VAL A 201 -4.61 15.82 -4.10
C VAL A 201 -4.18 16.65 -5.29
N PRO A 202 -4.88 16.57 -6.42
CA PRO A 202 -4.64 17.43 -7.57
C PRO A 202 -4.77 18.91 -7.20
N VAL A 203 -3.69 19.66 -7.44
CA VAL A 203 -3.59 21.08 -7.12
C VAL A 203 -2.94 21.87 -8.26
N ARG A 204 -3.06 23.18 -8.15
CA ARG A 204 -2.40 24.19 -8.96
C ARG A 204 -1.67 25.17 -8.05
N VAL A 205 -0.42 25.44 -8.40
CA VAL A 205 0.43 26.48 -7.79
C VAL A 205 0.81 27.48 -8.88
N GLY A 206 0.19 28.65 -8.85
CA GLY A 206 0.27 29.60 -9.98
C GLY A 206 -0.29 29.00 -11.26
N ARG A 207 0.58 28.76 -12.26
CA ARG A 207 0.22 28.11 -13.54
C ARG A 207 0.59 26.62 -13.60
N ILE A 208 1.25 26.10 -12.57
CA ILE A 208 1.80 24.74 -12.56
C ILE A 208 0.78 23.78 -11.95
N LEU A 209 0.46 22.72 -12.68
CA LEU A 209 -0.33 21.59 -12.17
C LEU A 209 0.57 20.57 -11.46
N GLY A 210 0.06 19.98 -10.40
CA GLY A 210 0.76 18.92 -9.67
C GLY A 210 -0.08 18.30 -8.57
N LEU A 211 0.53 17.46 -7.75
CA LEU A 211 -0.11 16.78 -6.64
C LEU A 211 0.38 17.38 -5.32
N TYR A 212 -0.53 17.67 -4.39
CA TYR A 212 -0.20 17.97 -3.01
C TYR A 212 -0.31 16.69 -2.18
N VAL A 213 0.64 16.48 -1.26
CA VAL A 213 0.65 15.30 -0.38
C VAL A 213 0.23 15.68 1.03
N PRO A 214 -1.05 15.49 1.41
CA PRO A 214 -1.49 15.74 2.78
C PRO A 214 -1.06 14.65 3.76
N TYR A 215 -0.97 13.39 3.32
CA TYR A 215 -0.61 12.24 4.18
C TYR A 215 0.20 11.21 3.41
N ILE A 216 1.10 10.56 4.13
CA ILE A 216 2.01 9.55 3.59
C ILE A 216 2.48 8.67 4.74
N TYR A 217 2.30 7.36 4.59
CA TYR A 217 2.56 6.36 5.61
C TYR A 217 3.57 5.36 5.10
N SER A 218 4.76 5.34 5.71
CA SER A 218 5.87 4.48 5.30
C SER A 218 6.13 3.42 6.37
N GLY A 219 6.50 2.22 5.93
CA GLY A 219 6.84 1.09 6.82
C GLY A 219 8.24 1.16 7.43
N ALA A 220 9.11 2.05 6.93
CA ALA A 220 10.51 2.12 7.37
C ALA A 220 10.93 3.53 7.81
N TYR A 221 11.87 3.61 8.76
CA TYR A 221 12.33 4.86 9.36
C TYR A 221 13.18 5.73 8.42
N GLU A 222 14.14 5.15 7.70
CA GLU A 222 15.01 5.89 6.79
C GLU A 222 14.22 6.71 5.73
N PRO A 223 13.26 6.13 4.97
CA PRO A 223 12.45 6.91 4.04
C PRO A 223 11.54 7.94 4.72
N ILE A 224 11.16 7.76 6.00
CA ILE A 224 10.46 8.77 6.80
C ILE A 224 11.40 9.96 7.05
N LEU A 225 12.59 9.70 7.58
CA LEU A 225 13.60 10.71 7.87
C LEU A 225 13.95 11.51 6.62
N LEU A 226 14.37 10.82 5.55
CA LEU A 226 14.72 11.44 4.27
C LEU A 226 13.57 12.27 3.70
N GLY A 227 12.35 11.71 3.71
CA GLY A 227 11.19 12.40 3.18
C GLY A 227 10.81 13.68 3.94
N ARG A 228 10.87 13.64 5.27
CA ARG A 228 10.51 14.78 6.13
C ARG A 228 11.58 15.87 6.06
N GLU A 229 12.83 15.49 6.27
CA GLU A 229 13.91 16.45 6.48
C GLU A 229 14.41 17.07 5.18
N ILE A 230 14.42 16.32 4.07
CA ILE A 230 14.82 16.86 2.77
C ILE A 230 13.62 17.57 2.13
N TYR A 231 12.54 16.83 1.89
CA TYR A 231 11.44 17.28 1.02
C TYR A 231 10.28 17.94 1.76
N GLY A 232 10.14 17.73 3.07
CA GLY A 232 8.98 18.16 3.84
C GLY A 232 7.74 17.31 3.61
N PHE A 233 7.88 16.07 3.16
CA PHE A 233 6.74 15.14 3.09
C PHE A 233 6.19 14.89 4.50
N PRO A 234 4.86 14.87 4.71
CA PRO A 234 4.25 14.64 6.02
C PRO A 234 4.26 13.14 6.41
N LYS A 235 5.43 12.50 6.33
CA LYS A 235 5.57 11.05 6.56
C LYS A 235 5.31 10.69 8.00
N GLN A 236 4.56 9.61 8.17
CA GLN A 236 4.26 8.94 9.43
C GLN A 236 4.55 7.45 9.28
N LEU A 237 4.69 6.75 10.41
CA LEU A 237 4.80 5.30 10.40
C LEU A 237 3.44 4.67 10.06
N GLY A 238 3.43 3.70 9.15
CA GLY A 238 2.26 2.88 8.86
C GLY A 238 2.64 1.62 8.10
N GLU A 239 1.82 0.59 8.23
CA GLU A 239 2.06 -0.72 7.62
C GLU A 239 1.21 -0.84 6.36
N THR A 240 1.88 -0.79 5.20
CA THR A 240 1.26 -1.05 3.91
C THR A 240 1.47 -2.51 3.53
N ALA A 241 0.39 -3.21 3.21
CA ALA A 241 0.43 -4.57 2.69
C ALA A 241 -0.15 -4.60 1.28
N ILE A 242 0.51 -5.28 0.36
CA ILE A 242 0.05 -5.50 -1.02
C ILE A 242 0.07 -7.01 -1.28
N THR A 243 -1.05 -7.53 -1.74
CA THR A 243 -1.24 -8.93 -2.13
C THR A 243 -1.63 -9.02 -3.61
N GLN A 244 -2.01 -10.20 -4.08
CA GLN A 244 -2.48 -10.39 -5.45
C GLN A 244 -3.86 -9.76 -5.71
N THR A 245 -4.71 -9.67 -4.69
CA THR A 245 -6.13 -9.25 -4.79
C THR A 245 -6.51 -8.15 -3.81
N SER A 246 -5.56 -7.65 -3.01
CA SER A 246 -5.83 -6.57 -2.07
C SER A 246 -4.60 -5.71 -1.77
N ALA A 247 -4.86 -4.49 -1.31
CA ALA A 247 -3.89 -3.61 -0.69
C ALA A 247 -4.51 -2.98 0.56
N SER A 248 -3.74 -2.82 1.63
CA SER A 248 -4.26 -2.27 2.88
C SER A 248 -3.23 -1.39 3.56
N LEU A 249 -3.72 -0.44 4.34
CA LEU A 249 -2.93 0.40 5.22
C LEU A 249 -3.42 0.21 6.67
N MET A 250 -2.48 -0.05 7.57
CA MET A 250 -2.68 0.03 9.02
C MET A 250 -1.84 1.16 9.60
N VAL A 251 -2.39 1.89 10.57
CA VAL A 251 -1.68 2.96 11.28
C VAL A 251 -1.88 2.71 12.77
N ARG A 252 -0.78 2.61 13.53
CA ARG A 252 -0.81 2.27 14.97
C ARG A 252 -1.60 0.97 15.25
N HIS A 253 -1.41 -0.03 14.41
CA HIS A 253 -2.10 -1.33 14.45
C HIS A 253 -3.62 -1.29 14.23
N GLU A 254 -4.18 -0.14 13.84
CA GLU A 254 -5.58 0.00 13.46
C GLU A 254 -5.70 -0.03 11.94
N ALA A 255 -6.69 -0.76 11.42
CA ALA A 255 -6.99 -0.79 10.01
C ALA A 255 -7.49 0.59 9.56
N TYR A 256 -6.80 1.19 8.59
CA TYR A 256 -7.09 2.55 8.13
C TYR A 256 -7.92 2.55 6.86
N LEU A 257 -7.50 1.75 5.88
CA LEU A 257 -8.23 1.50 4.64
C LEU A 257 -7.80 0.19 3.99
N THR A 258 -8.69 -0.37 3.18
CA THR A 258 -8.47 -1.59 2.40
C THR A 258 -9.02 -1.40 0.99
N LEU A 259 -8.23 -1.74 -0.02
CA LEU A 259 -8.63 -1.90 -1.41
C LEU A 259 -8.64 -3.40 -1.72
N ALA A 260 -9.75 -3.92 -2.22
CA ALA A 260 -9.86 -5.29 -2.72
C ALA A 260 -10.26 -5.29 -4.19
N TRP A 261 -9.89 -6.30 -4.95
CA TRP A 261 -10.31 -6.51 -6.34
C TRP A 261 -10.38 -8.01 -6.65
N GLU A 262 -11.16 -8.39 -7.66
CA GLU A 262 -11.32 -9.79 -8.05
C GLU A 262 -10.26 -10.23 -9.07
N ASP A 263 -9.96 -9.36 -10.03
CA ASP A 263 -9.08 -9.67 -11.16
C ASP A 263 -8.32 -8.43 -11.64
N ALA A 264 -7.30 -8.62 -12.48
CA ALA A 264 -6.51 -7.57 -13.09
C ALA A 264 -6.34 -7.83 -14.60
N GLN A 265 -6.66 -6.83 -15.42
CA GLN A 265 -6.56 -6.94 -16.88
C GLN A 265 -5.46 -6.03 -17.41
N THR A 266 -4.64 -6.53 -18.33
CA THR A 266 -3.61 -5.72 -19.01
C THR A 266 -4.23 -4.44 -19.58
N SER A 267 -3.54 -3.33 -19.37
CA SER A 267 -3.95 -1.99 -19.77
C SER A 267 -2.77 -1.25 -20.42
N SER A 268 -3.04 -0.07 -20.97
CA SER A 268 -2.05 0.79 -21.60
C SER A 268 -1.67 1.99 -20.72
N GLU A 269 -0.50 2.57 -20.99
CA GLU A 269 -0.05 3.84 -20.40
C GLU A 269 -1.07 4.95 -20.65
N SER A 270 -1.59 5.06 -21.88
CA SER A 270 -2.58 6.07 -22.24
C SER A 270 -3.85 6.05 -21.38
N ARG A 271 -4.27 4.87 -20.89
CA ARG A 271 -5.45 4.73 -20.04
C ARG A 271 -5.21 5.26 -18.64
N ILE A 272 -4.11 4.87 -17.99
CA ILE A 272 -3.78 5.35 -16.63
C ILE A 272 -3.48 6.85 -16.64
N VAL A 273 -2.75 7.30 -17.65
CA VAL A 273 -2.52 8.72 -17.92
C VAL A 273 -3.84 9.49 -18.09
N GLY A 274 -4.78 8.93 -18.86
CA GLY A 274 -6.10 9.53 -19.03
C GLY A 274 -6.86 9.63 -17.71
N ALA A 275 -6.75 8.62 -16.84
CA ALA A 275 -7.33 8.66 -15.49
C ALA A 275 -6.69 9.75 -14.61
N MET A 276 -5.35 9.90 -14.67
CA MET A 276 -4.64 11.01 -14.01
C MET A 276 -5.12 12.36 -14.56
N GLY A 277 -5.18 12.55 -15.88
CA GLY A 277 -5.64 13.77 -16.53
C GLY A 277 -7.05 14.18 -16.12
N ARG A 278 -8.00 13.24 -16.08
CA ARG A 278 -9.37 13.48 -15.58
C ARG A 278 -9.38 13.93 -14.11
N SER A 279 -8.47 13.41 -13.30
CA SER A 279 -8.32 13.81 -11.89
C SER A 279 -7.79 15.24 -11.74
N PHE A 280 -7.01 15.72 -12.71
CA PHE A 280 -6.62 17.13 -12.77
C PHE A 280 -7.73 18.06 -13.32
N GLY A 281 -8.91 17.54 -13.63
CA GLY A 281 -10.00 18.31 -14.25
C GLY A 281 -9.74 18.63 -15.73
N ALA A 282 -8.79 17.96 -16.38
CA ALA A 282 -8.58 18.11 -17.82
C ALA A 282 -9.64 17.29 -18.60
N PRO A 283 -10.15 17.80 -19.74
CA PRO A 283 -11.02 17.02 -20.62
C PRO A 283 -10.26 15.79 -21.12
N GLY A 284 -10.77 14.59 -20.80
CA GLY A 284 -10.03 13.34 -20.97
C GLY A 284 -9.48 13.08 -22.38
N THR A 285 -10.16 13.57 -23.42
CA THR A 285 -9.79 13.42 -24.84
C THR A 285 -8.58 14.27 -25.26
N LEU A 286 -8.39 15.46 -24.68
CA LEU A 286 -7.24 16.32 -24.97
C LEU A 286 -5.96 15.78 -24.33
N THR A 287 -6.07 15.21 -23.13
CA THR A 287 -4.92 14.62 -22.42
C THR A 287 -4.35 13.38 -23.11
N SER A 288 -5.17 12.43 -23.56
CA SER A 288 -4.64 11.24 -24.24
C SER A 288 -4.04 11.58 -25.61
N ALA A 289 -4.64 12.52 -26.34
CA ALA A 289 -4.12 12.98 -27.63
C ALA A 289 -2.80 13.78 -27.48
N ALA A 290 -2.68 14.62 -26.45
CA ALA A 290 -1.43 15.31 -26.13
C ALA A 290 -0.28 14.35 -25.75
N PHE A 291 -0.60 13.16 -25.22
CA PHE A 291 0.38 12.10 -25.00
C PHE A 291 0.81 11.42 -26.30
N SER A 292 -0.15 10.95 -27.11
CA SER A 292 0.15 10.22 -28.36
C SER A 292 0.81 11.09 -29.44
N VAL A 293 0.43 12.36 -29.54
CA VAL A 293 1.07 13.34 -30.43
C VAL A 293 2.36 13.89 -29.81
N GLY A 294 2.44 13.89 -28.48
CA GLY A 294 3.64 14.19 -27.72
C GLY A 294 4.80 13.30 -28.12
N ASP A 295 4.65 11.97 -28.13
CA ASP A 295 5.76 11.05 -28.45
C ASP A 295 6.41 11.30 -29.83
N VAL A 296 5.64 11.73 -30.82
CA VAL A 296 6.14 12.05 -32.18
C VAL A 296 6.78 13.45 -32.24
N LEU A 297 6.19 14.47 -31.60
CA LEU A 297 6.73 15.83 -31.59
C LEU A 297 7.91 15.98 -30.63
N THR A 298 7.95 15.24 -29.53
CA THR A 298 8.99 15.31 -28.51
C THR A 298 10.34 14.76 -28.99
N GLN A 299 10.33 13.77 -29.89
CA GLN A 299 11.54 13.38 -30.65
C GLN A 299 12.09 14.53 -31.51
N ALA A 300 11.27 15.50 -31.88
CA ALA A 300 11.66 16.64 -32.72
C ALA A 300 11.98 17.94 -31.95
N ILE A 301 11.48 18.14 -30.71
CA ILE A 301 11.59 19.44 -30.00
C ILE A 301 11.96 19.41 -28.51
N ASN A 302 12.42 18.28 -27.93
CA ASN A 302 13.00 18.24 -26.56
C ASN A 302 12.10 18.84 -25.45
N LEU A 303 10.77 18.76 -25.58
CA LEU A 303 9.84 19.19 -24.54
C LEU A 303 9.47 18.03 -23.59
N PRO A 304 9.40 18.26 -22.27
CA PRO A 304 9.26 17.18 -21.29
C PRO A 304 7.82 16.63 -21.31
N ILE A 305 7.64 15.43 -21.84
CA ILE A 305 6.37 14.70 -21.74
C ILE A 305 6.20 14.23 -20.30
N TYR A 306 4.96 14.27 -19.83
CA TYR A 306 4.33 13.85 -18.57
C TYR A 306 4.83 12.61 -17.80
N ARG A 307 6.00 12.06 -18.12
CA ARG A 307 6.76 11.25 -17.17
C ARG A 307 7.14 12.03 -15.93
N HIS A 308 7.05 13.35 -15.95
CA HIS A 308 7.29 14.22 -14.80
C HIS A 308 5.98 14.69 -14.15
N ILE A 309 5.79 14.35 -12.89
CA ILE A 309 4.68 14.80 -12.06
C ILE A 309 5.25 15.72 -10.99
N ASN A 310 4.77 16.97 -10.97
CA ASN A 310 5.11 17.90 -9.90
C ASN A 310 4.40 17.48 -8.61
N VAL A 311 5.14 17.41 -7.52
CA VAL A 311 4.62 17.10 -6.20
C VAL A 311 4.99 18.22 -5.25
N PHE A 312 3.98 18.83 -4.65
CA PHE A 312 4.10 19.95 -3.73
C PHE A 312 3.89 19.50 -2.29
N ASN A 313 4.72 20.02 -1.38
CA ASN A 313 4.63 19.72 0.04
C ASN A 313 4.74 20.98 0.88
N HIS A 314 4.10 20.96 2.05
CA HIS A 314 4.24 22.02 3.04
C HIS A 314 5.27 21.60 4.10
N LYS A 315 6.53 21.97 3.89
CA LYS A 315 7.62 21.69 4.82
C LYS A 315 7.49 22.59 6.05
N ARG A 316 7.24 21.97 7.20
CA ARG A 316 7.14 22.63 8.51
C ARG A 316 8.07 21.96 9.50
N ILE A 317 9.15 22.64 9.88
CA ILE A 317 10.08 22.20 10.93
C ILE A 317 9.82 23.07 12.14
N ALA A 318 9.39 22.45 13.25
CA ALA A 318 9.11 23.17 14.49
C ALA A 318 10.40 23.79 15.04
N GLY A 319 10.30 24.97 15.64
CA GLY A 319 11.45 25.59 16.28
C GLY A 319 11.81 24.93 17.61
N THR A 320 13.07 25.06 18.01
CA THR A 320 13.61 24.45 19.25
C THR A 320 12.88 24.86 20.53
N THR A 321 12.18 25.99 20.52
CA THR A 321 11.46 26.56 21.68
C THR A 321 9.93 26.38 21.61
N THR A 322 9.44 25.61 20.65
CA THR A 322 8.01 25.50 20.35
C THR A 322 7.22 24.79 21.45
N ARG A 323 6.15 25.42 21.96
CA ARG A 323 5.16 24.78 22.82
C ARG A 323 3.99 24.26 21.97
N GLU A 324 3.35 23.18 22.40
CA GLU A 324 2.27 22.55 21.63
C GLU A 324 1.08 23.50 21.33
N SER A 325 0.79 24.42 22.25
CA SER A 325 -0.27 25.43 22.13
C SER A 325 0.10 26.65 21.26
N GLN A 326 1.38 26.84 20.93
CA GLN A 326 1.89 27.94 20.11
C GLN A 326 2.99 27.43 19.19
N ARG A 327 2.58 26.78 18.10
CA ARG A 327 3.53 26.21 17.15
C ARG A 327 4.23 27.31 16.36
N THR A 328 5.48 27.60 16.70
CA THR A 328 6.40 28.37 15.86
C THR A 328 7.21 27.40 15.01
N TYR A 329 7.42 27.74 13.74
CA TYR A 329 8.16 26.89 12.81
C TYR A 329 9.46 27.56 12.44
N ASP A 330 10.62 26.93 12.66
CA ASP A 330 11.92 27.43 12.19
C ASP A 330 12.00 27.43 10.66
N VAL A 331 11.35 26.45 10.03
CA VAL A 331 11.20 26.37 8.57
C VAL A 331 9.72 26.23 8.24
N GLU A 332 9.21 27.13 7.42
CA GLU A 332 7.87 27.04 6.84
C GLU A 332 7.96 27.36 5.34
N GLN A 333 7.87 26.33 4.50
CA GLN A 333 8.13 26.42 3.07
C GLN A 333 7.15 25.59 2.25
N LEU A 334 6.76 26.11 1.09
CA LEU A 334 6.19 25.29 0.03
C LEU A 334 7.35 24.73 -0.80
N THR A 335 7.51 23.42 -0.81
CA THR A 335 8.52 22.73 -1.63
C THR A 335 7.87 22.06 -2.83
N GLN A 336 8.65 21.85 -3.88
CA GLN A 336 8.28 21.10 -5.06
C GLN A 336 9.34 20.05 -5.34
N ALA A 337 8.93 18.80 -5.44
CA ALA A 337 9.73 17.74 -6.02
C ALA A 337 9.10 17.27 -7.35
N VAL A 338 9.89 16.62 -8.19
CA VAL A 338 9.42 16.04 -9.44
C VAL A 338 9.59 14.53 -9.36
N PHE A 339 8.47 13.81 -9.43
CA PHE A 339 8.50 12.38 -9.71
C PHE A 339 8.62 12.16 -11.21
N SER A 340 9.63 11.42 -11.61
CA SER A 340 9.86 11.03 -12.99
C SER A 340 9.57 9.53 -13.13
N ILE A 341 8.98 9.11 -14.23
CA ILE A 341 8.72 7.70 -14.55
C ILE A 341 9.57 7.32 -15.78
N PRO A 342 10.82 6.85 -15.60
CA PRO A 342 11.67 6.52 -16.73
C PRO A 342 11.12 5.37 -17.58
N HIS A 343 10.55 4.34 -16.94
CA HIS A 343 10.07 3.14 -17.62
C HIS A 343 8.81 2.58 -16.95
N TRP A 344 7.86 2.13 -17.78
CA TRP A 344 6.76 1.27 -17.36
C TRP A 344 7.06 -0.17 -17.79
N HIS A 345 7.02 -1.10 -16.84
CA HIS A 345 7.22 -2.53 -17.09
C HIS A 345 5.88 -3.24 -17.31
N SER A 346 4.85 -2.89 -16.54
CA SER A 346 3.50 -3.39 -16.72
C SER A 346 2.44 -2.44 -16.18
N ILE A 347 1.23 -2.51 -16.76
CA ILE A 347 0.06 -1.74 -16.35
C ILE A 347 -1.15 -2.65 -16.45
N GLU A 348 -1.88 -2.77 -15.35
CA GLU A 348 -3.06 -3.60 -15.22
C GLU A 348 -4.20 -2.78 -14.60
N ARG A 349 -5.40 -2.85 -15.16
CA ARG A 349 -6.60 -2.26 -14.57
C ARG A 349 -7.26 -3.29 -13.65
N LEU A 350 -7.50 -2.90 -12.41
CA LEU A 350 -8.13 -3.75 -11.41
C LEU A 350 -9.64 -3.80 -11.66
N GLN A 351 -10.19 -5.01 -11.75
CA GLN A 351 -11.62 -5.25 -12.00
C GLN A 351 -12.37 -5.40 -10.68
N GLN A 352 -13.58 -4.84 -10.64
CA GLN A 352 -14.46 -4.89 -9.47
C GLN A 352 -13.75 -4.40 -8.19
N ALA A 353 -12.89 -3.40 -8.35
CA ALA A 353 -12.15 -2.86 -7.24
C ALA A 353 -13.11 -2.17 -6.26
N ALA A 354 -12.93 -2.41 -4.97
CA ALA A 354 -13.72 -1.86 -3.89
C ALA A 354 -12.79 -1.28 -2.82
N LEU A 355 -12.98 0.01 -2.51
CA LEU A 355 -12.25 0.70 -1.45
C LEU A 355 -13.13 0.80 -0.19
N GLN A 356 -12.60 0.34 0.93
CA GLN A 356 -13.22 0.45 2.25
C GLN A 356 -12.35 1.34 3.13
N ILE A 357 -12.96 2.39 3.69
CA ILE A 357 -12.32 3.29 4.65
C ILE A 357 -12.78 2.88 6.05
N GLN A 358 -11.83 2.72 6.97
CA GLN A 358 -12.08 2.26 8.34
C GLN A 358 -11.64 3.30 9.39
N SER A 359 -10.78 4.25 9.00
CA SER A 359 -10.27 5.28 9.90
C SER A 359 -11.26 6.44 10.11
N PRO A 360 -11.55 6.81 11.36
CA PRO A 360 -12.31 8.03 11.67
C PRO A 360 -11.72 9.31 11.07
N SER A 361 -10.39 9.39 10.99
CA SER A 361 -9.67 10.55 10.42
C SER A 361 -10.00 10.78 8.95
N LEU A 362 -10.49 9.75 8.25
CA LEU A 362 -10.83 9.79 6.83
C LEU A 362 -12.35 9.78 6.57
N TYR A 363 -13.19 9.55 7.59
CA TYR A 363 -14.64 9.46 7.42
C TYR A 363 -15.28 10.74 6.89
N GLY A 364 -14.66 11.90 7.11
CA GLY A 364 -15.14 13.17 6.57
C GLY A 364 -14.99 13.34 5.06
N TRP A 365 -14.29 12.44 4.34
CA TRP A 365 -13.84 12.70 2.97
C TRP A 365 -14.75 12.19 1.83
N ASP A 366 -15.82 11.44 2.13
CA ASP A 366 -16.76 10.84 1.14
C ASP A 366 -16.02 10.28 -0.08
N LEU A 367 -15.10 9.35 0.17
CA LEU A 367 -14.26 8.76 -0.87
C LEU A 367 -15.04 7.73 -1.68
N ARG A 368 -15.13 7.92 -3.00
CA ARG A 368 -15.76 6.97 -3.92
C ARG A 368 -14.78 6.55 -4.99
N LEU A 369 -14.45 5.27 -5.01
CA LEU A 369 -13.53 4.70 -5.98
C LEU A 369 -14.11 4.80 -7.40
N ARG A 370 -13.30 5.30 -8.34
CA ARG A 370 -13.63 5.37 -9.77
C ARG A 370 -12.88 4.31 -10.57
N ASP A 371 -11.56 4.32 -10.45
CA ASP A 371 -10.64 3.47 -11.19
C ASP A 371 -9.48 3.07 -10.28
N ALA A 372 -8.97 1.85 -10.47
CA ALA A 372 -7.72 1.43 -9.84
C ALA A 372 -6.84 0.68 -10.84
N TYR A 373 -5.53 0.89 -10.72
CA TYR A 373 -4.53 0.30 -11.60
C TYR A 373 -3.37 -0.24 -10.78
N ARG A 374 -2.92 -1.44 -11.09
CA ARG A 374 -1.65 -1.98 -10.62
C ARG A 374 -0.60 -1.77 -11.69
N THR A 375 0.57 -1.30 -11.29
CA THR A 375 1.63 -0.94 -12.21
C THR A 375 2.97 -1.40 -11.68
N ARG A 376 3.87 -1.75 -12.58
CA ARG A 376 5.28 -2.01 -12.29
C ARG A 376 6.10 -1.02 -13.12
N LEU A 377 6.92 -0.21 -12.47
CA LEU A 377 7.62 0.91 -13.12
C LEU A 377 8.88 1.32 -12.37
N ASP A 378 9.75 2.05 -13.05
CA ASP A 378 10.86 2.76 -12.40
C ASP A 378 10.38 4.17 -12.01
N VAL A 379 10.68 4.62 -10.80
CA VAL A 379 10.46 6.01 -10.37
C VAL A 379 11.80 6.68 -10.10
N ARG A 380 11.89 7.98 -10.38
CA ARG A 380 12.97 8.84 -9.90
C ARG A 380 12.41 10.07 -9.22
N LEU A 381 12.87 10.38 -8.02
CA LEU A 381 12.50 11.60 -7.30
C LEU A 381 13.66 12.61 -7.39
N SER A 382 13.38 13.83 -7.84
CA SER A 382 14.38 14.92 -7.91
C SER A 382 14.91 15.33 -6.53
N THR A 383 15.92 16.20 -6.47
CA THR A 383 16.41 16.86 -5.24
C THR A 383 15.37 17.73 -4.52
N GLY A 384 14.32 18.16 -5.22
CA GLY A 384 13.34 19.10 -4.71
C GLY A 384 13.86 20.55 -4.72
N ARG A 385 12.93 21.51 -4.67
CA ARG A 385 13.24 22.94 -4.58
C ARG A 385 12.21 23.68 -3.74
N THR A 386 12.62 24.77 -3.11
CA THR A 386 11.69 25.68 -2.42
C THR A 386 10.99 26.56 -3.46
N VAL A 387 9.66 26.56 -3.43
CA VAL A 387 8.78 27.38 -4.29
C VAL A 387 8.42 28.68 -3.59
N ARG A 388 8.18 28.62 -2.27
CA ARG A 388 7.87 29.77 -1.42
C ARG A 388 8.42 29.56 -0.02
N ASN A 389 8.92 30.63 0.59
CA ASN A 389 9.41 30.66 1.97
C ASN A 389 8.55 31.63 2.79
N TYR A 390 7.61 31.10 3.56
CA TYR A 390 6.59 31.91 4.25
C TYR A 390 7.18 32.80 5.34
N LYS A 391 8.32 32.40 5.91
CA LYS A 391 9.03 33.19 6.93
C LYS A 391 9.81 34.37 6.38
N ALA A 392 10.22 34.33 5.11
CA ALA A 392 10.92 35.44 4.49
C ALA A 392 9.95 36.55 4.03
N ASP A 393 8.67 36.21 3.88
CA ASP A 393 7.61 37.09 3.38
C ASP A 393 6.83 37.79 4.51
N SER A 394 7.06 37.40 5.78
CA SER A 394 6.46 37.96 7.00
C SER A 394 7.41 38.92 7.70
#